data_AF-A0A212FL06-F1
#
_entry.id   AF-A0A212FL06-F1
#
_cell.length_a   1.000
_cell.length_b   1.000
_cell.length_c   1.000
_cell.angle_alpha   90.00
_cell.angle_beta   90.00
_cell.angle_gamma   90.00
#
_symmetry.space_group_name_H-M   'P 1'
#
loop_
_entity.id
_entity.type
_entity.pdbx_description
1 polymer ?
#
loop_
_entity_poly.entity_id
_entity_poly.type
_entity_poly.pdbx_seq_one_letter_code
_entity_poly.pdbx_strand_id
1 'polypeptide(L)' 'MERNRCDSVCRDLPQDDNEPVCLMMSRYKRGYEFFVNLCHARRTICRENLALEMVHPARCMKSKQFFRSIF' A
#
# COMPACT_ATOMS: atom_id res chain seq x y z
N MET A 1 8.43 2.46 22.82
CA MET A 1 7.70 1.59 21.87
C MET A 1 6.93 2.47 20.89
N GLU A 2 7.50 2.76 19.72
CA GLU A 2 6.85 3.55 18.67
C GLU A 2 6.01 2.67 17.72
N ARG A 3 5.11 1.82 18.24
CA ARG A 3 4.23 1.01 17.37
C ARG A 3 3.06 1.81 16.76
N ASN A 4 2.77 3.03 17.23
CA ASN A 4 1.50 3.74 16.96
C ASN A 4 1.57 4.93 15.96
N ARG A 5 2.75 5.39 15.52
CA ARG A 5 2.82 6.62 14.69
C ARG A 5 2.20 6.43 13.30
N CYS A 6 2.32 5.24 12.72
CA CYS A 6 1.79 4.97 11.38
C CYS A 6 0.32 4.56 11.37
N ASP A 7 -0.33 4.34 12.50
CA ASP A 7 -1.77 4.00 12.51
C ASP A 7 -2.65 5.24 12.26
N SER A 8 -2.13 6.44 12.54
CA SER A 8 -2.86 7.69 12.31
C SER A 8 -3.01 8.06 10.83
N VAL A 9 -2.24 7.43 9.94
CA VAL A 9 -2.29 7.69 8.48
C VAL A 9 -3.58 7.19 7.82
N CYS A 10 -4.41 6.46 8.56
CA CYS A 10 -5.70 5.96 8.10
C CYS A 10 -6.88 6.76 8.67
N ARG A 11 -6.65 7.80 9.48
CA ARG A 11 -7.73 8.54 10.16
C ARG A 11 -8.63 9.32 9.21
N ASP A 12 -8.09 9.76 8.07
CA ASP A 12 -8.81 10.46 7.02
C ASP A 12 -9.44 9.51 5.99
N LEU A 13 -9.25 8.19 6.13
CA LEU A 13 -9.84 7.21 5.24
C LEU A 13 -11.27 6.84 5.66
N PRO A 14 -12.12 6.42 4.71
CA PRO A 14 -13.42 5.83 5.01
C PRO A 14 -13.27 4.65 5.96
N GLN A 15 -14.26 4.45 6.82
CA GLN A 15 -14.27 3.34 7.78
C GLN A 15 -14.40 1.98 7.06
N ASP A 16 -14.89 2.01 5.83
CA ASP A 16 -15.14 0.92 4.90
C ASP A 16 -14.03 0.72 3.85
N ASP A 17 -12.78 1.10 4.15
CA ASP A 17 -11.59 0.85 3.33
C ASP A 17 -11.28 -0.66 3.19
N ASN A 18 -12.05 -1.33 2.35
CA ASN A 18 -12.01 -2.77 2.08
C ASN A 18 -11.62 -3.08 0.62
N GLU A 19 -11.38 -2.05 -0.19
CA GLU A 19 -11.03 -2.21 -1.60
C GLU A 19 -9.52 -2.34 -1.79
N PRO A 20 -9.04 -3.38 -2.51
CA PRO A 20 -7.62 -3.57 -2.74
C PRO A 20 -7.06 -2.48 -3.66
N VAL A 21 -5.86 -2.02 -3.32
CA VAL A 21 -5.15 -1.00 -4.09
C VAL A 21 -3.85 -1.54 -4.66
N CYS A 22 -3.46 -1.00 -5.81
CA CYS A 22 -2.22 -1.32 -6.50
C CYS A 22 -1.31 -0.11 -6.48
N LEU A 23 -0.07 -0.29 -6.01
CA LEU A 23 0.93 0.77 -6.02
C LEU A 23 2.21 0.30 -6.73
N MET A 24 2.97 1.25 -7.27
CA MET A 24 4.29 1.00 -7.87
C MET A 24 5.38 1.81 -7.19
N MET A 25 6.60 1.27 -7.10
CA MET A 25 7.75 2.01 -6.59
C MET A 25 8.15 3.12 -7.58
N SER A 26 8.09 4.38 -7.13
CA SER A 26 8.28 5.56 -7.98
C SER A 26 9.70 5.67 -8.57
N ARG A 27 10.75 5.31 -7.80
CA ARG A 27 12.13 5.72 -8.15
C ARG A 27 13.07 4.65 -8.72
N TYR A 28 12.94 3.35 -8.42
CA TYR A 28 14.03 2.41 -8.75
C TYR A 28 13.66 0.97 -9.15
N LYS A 29 12.39 0.53 -9.11
CA LYS A 29 12.02 -0.84 -9.55
C LYS A 29 10.64 -0.89 -10.20
N ARG A 30 10.54 -1.65 -11.31
CA ARG A 30 9.29 -2.01 -12.03
C ARG A 30 8.38 -2.98 -11.24
N GLY A 31 8.35 -2.87 -9.91
CA GLY A 31 7.54 -3.71 -9.03
C GLY A 31 6.16 -3.11 -8.82
N TYR A 32 5.14 -3.96 -8.86
CA TYR A 32 3.75 -3.62 -8.60
C TYR A 32 3.34 -4.33 -7.31
N GLU A 33 3.01 -3.58 -6.28
CA GLU A 33 2.58 -4.15 -5.00
C GLU A 33 1.07 -4.03 -4.85
N PHE A 34 0.42 -5.17 -4.61
CA PHE A 34 -0.97 -5.22 -4.18
C PHE A 34 -1.06 -5.07 -2.66
N PHE A 35 -1.97 -4.22 -2.22
CA PHE A 35 -2.34 -4.07 -0.83
C PHE A 35 -3.82 -4.40 -0.67
N VAL A 36 -4.16 -5.03 0.45
CA VAL A 36 -5.54 -5.40 0.77
C VAL A 36 -6.48 -4.21 0.84
N ASN A 37 -5.97 -3.04 1.24
CA ASN A 37 -6.67 -1.77 1.25
C ASN A 37 -5.72 -0.56 1.30
N LEU A 38 -6.27 0.65 1.21
CA LEU A 38 -5.49 1.88 1.16
C LEU A 38 -4.76 2.17 2.49
N CYS A 39 -5.39 1.86 3.61
CA CYS A 39 -4.80 1.98 4.95
C CYS A 39 -3.56 1.09 5.08
N HIS A 40 -3.62 -0.15 4.60
CA HIS A 40 -2.48 -1.07 4.59
C HIS A 40 -1.33 -0.51 3.74
N ALA A 41 -1.63 0.06 2.57
CA ALA A 41 -0.62 0.72 1.74
C ALA A 41 0.03 1.90 2.46
N ARG A 42 -0.76 2.81 3.06
CA ARG A 42 -0.24 3.98 3.78
C ARG A 42 0.57 3.60 5.01
N ARG A 43 0.14 2.60 5.78
CA ARG A 43 0.90 2.07 6.92
C ARG A 43 2.25 1.52 6.47
N THR A 44 2.26 0.79 5.36
CA THR A 44 3.49 0.24 4.78
C THR A 44 4.43 1.36 4.32
N ILE A 45 3.92 2.36 3.61
CA ILE A 45 4.67 3.56 3.19
C ILE A 45 5.30 4.25 4.40
N CYS A 46 4.52 4.45 5.47
CA CYS A 46 4.98 5.11 6.68
C CYS A 46 6.03 4.29 7.44
N ARG A 47 5.83 2.97 7.60
CA ARG A 47 6.76 2.09 8.34
C ARG A 47 8.08 1.89 7.62
N GLU A 48 8.02 1.69 6.31
CA GLU A 48 9.16 1.30 5.48
C GLU A 48 9.82 2.52 4.80
N ASN A 49 9.27 3.73 4.99
CA ASN A 49 9.68 4.97 4.34
C ASN A 49 9.80 4.83 2.80
N LEU A 50 8.77 4.24 2.19
CA LEU A 50 8.73 3.93 0.75
C LEU A 50 8.07 5.05 -0.06
N ALA A 51 8.59 5.32 -1.26
CA ALA A 51 7.94 6.16 -2.25
C ALA A 51 7.13 5.29 -3.22
N LEU A 52 5.84 5.08 -2.91
CA LEU A 52 4.91 4.32 -3.73
C LEU A 52 3.86 5.25 -4.36
N GLU A 53 3.54 5.01 -5.63
CA GLU A 53 2.51 5.73 -6.38
C GLU A 53 1.32 4.81 -6.66
N MET A 54 0.10 5.30 -6.43
CA MET A 54 -1.11 4.56 -6.75
C MET A 54 -1.28 4.44 -8.26
N VAL A 55 -1.59 3.24 -8.72
CA VAL A 55 -1.86 2.95 -10.14
C VAL A 55 -3.13 2.13 -10.30
N HIS A 56 -3.62 2.08 -11.53
CA HIS A 56 -4.81 1.29 -11.85
C HIS A 56 -4.61 -0.20 -11.45
N PRO A 57 -5.55 -0.84 -10.73
CA PRO A 57 -5.43 -2.22 -10.24
C PRO A 57 -5.07 -3.25 -11.31
N ALA A 58 -5.56 -3.05 -12.53
CA ALA A 58 -5.24 -3.89 -13.68
C ALA A 58 -3.72 -4.02 -13.96
N ARG A 59 -2.89 -3.06 -13.55
CA ARG A 59 -1.44 -3.14 -13.72
C ARG A 59 -0.81 -4.21 -12.82
N CYS A 60 -1.22 -4.28 -11.55
CA CYS A 60 -0.76 -5.33 -10.66
C CYS A 60 -1.26 -6.72 -11.12
N MET A 61 -2.52 -6.85 -11.58
CA MET A 61 -3.04 -8.13 -12.09
C MET A 61 -2.22 -8.67 -13.27
N LYS A 62 -1.83 -7.79 -14.20
CA LYS A 62 -0.98 -8.16 -15.35
C LYS A 62 0.44 -8.57 -14.94
N SER A 63 0.91 -8.11 -13.77
CA SER A 63 2.25 -8.39 -13.27
C SER A 63 2.40 -9.71 -12.50
N LYS A 64 1.29 -10.42 -12.21
CA LYS A 64 1.24 -11.62 -11.34
C LYS A 64 1.84 -11.44 -9.93
N GLN A 65 2.09 -10.21 -9.49
CA GLN A 65 2.53 -9.94 -8.13
C GLN A 65 1.29 -9.87 -7.24
N PHE A 66 1.16 -10.80 -6.29
CA PHE A 66 0.05 -10.87 -5.36
C PHE A 66 0.46 -10.28 -3.99
N PHE A 67 -0.55 -9.90 -3.20
CA PHE A 67 -0.51 -9.19 -1.93
C PHE A 67 0.81 -9.22 -1.15
N ARG A 68 1.27 -8.04 -0.71
CA ARG A 68 2.35 -7.96 0.29
C ARG A 68 1.82 -8.51 1.63
N SER A 69 2.58 -9.41 2.27
CA SER A 69 2.22 -10.02 3.54
C SER A 69 2.03 -8.97 4.65
N ILE A 70 0.96 -9.12 5.42
CA ILE A 70 0.65 -8.27 6.58
C ILE A 70 1.46 -8.81 7.77
N PHE A 71 2.56 -8.14 8.13
CA PHE A 71 3.31 -8.41 9.37
C PHE A 71 3.31 -7.18 10.28
#